data_AF-A0A7C0YB85-F1
#
_entry.id   AF-A0A7C0YB85-F1
#
_cell.length_a   1.000
_cell.length_b   1.000
_cell.length_c   1.000
_cell.angle_alpha   90.00
_cell.angle_beta   90.00
_cell.angle_gamma   90.00
#
_symmetry.space_group_name_H-M   'P 1'
#
loop_
_entity.id
_entity.type
_entity.pdbx_description
1 polymer ?
#
loop_
_entity_poly.entity_id
_entity_poly.type
_entity_poly.pdbx_seq_one_letter_code
_entity_poly.pdbx_strand_id
1 'polypeptide(L)'
;MVDLTSKTLIKTILTCQSIIILDKMPKKIKVGIFSFTCDEGCSMTFLEILNKKFFEWKDCLEFKHFRLLQSKSEIKGLDIAFVEGAVSTFEEAEKIKLIRENAKKLVLMGSCAINGCPSNLRNFFDEERTREIKPIVEKFGHREKVSAVSELVRADDLIPGCPMQEEKFIEVMEKYLKEFGVK
;
A
#
# COMPACT_ATOMS: atom_id res chain seq x y z
N MET A 1 20.92 47.50 26.79
CA MET A 1 21.11 46.16 27.38
C MET A 1 19.82 45.39 27.11
N VAL A 2 19.76 44.66 25.99
CA VAL A 2 18.51 44.02 25.52
C VAL A 2 18.22 42.83 26.41
N ASP A 3 17.08 42.90 27.10
CA ASP A 3 16.59 41.97 28.10
C ASP A 3 16.68 40.50 27.65
N LEU A 4 17.64 39.76 28.21
CA LEU A 4 17.87 38.33 27.94
C LEU A 4 16.74 37.44 28.50
N THR A 5 15.87 37.96 29.38
CA THR A 5 14.77 37.19 29.95
C THR A 5 13.62 37.00 28.95
N SER A 6 13.32 38.01 28.13
CA SER A 6 12.29 37.95 27.08
C SER A 6 12.58 36.90 26.01
N LYS A 7 13.83 36.78 25.53
CA LYS A 7 14.21 35.79 24.50
C LYS A 7 14.09 34.34 24.99
N THR A 8 14.40 34.10 26.27
CA THR A 8 14.30 32.77 26.88
C THR A 8 12.84 32.38 27.08
N LEU A 9 12.00 33.31 27.52
CA LEU A 9 10.56 33.10 27.71
C LEU A 9 9.86 32.81 26.37
N ILE A 10 10.17 33.56 25.31
CA ILE A 10 9.62 33.34 23.96
C ILE A 10 10.05 31.97 23.42
N LYS A 11 11.31 31.56 23.63
CA LYS A 11 11.81 30.24 23.20
C LYS A 11 11.11 29.10 23.94
N THR A 12 10.86 29.24 25.24
CA THR A 12 10.10 28.26 26.04
C THR A 12 8.63 28.20 25.61
N ILE A 13 7.98 29.33 25.32
CA ILE A 13 6.60 29.38 24.83
C ILE A 13 6.48 28.74 23.44
N LEU A 14 7.42 29.02 22.53
CA LEU A 14 7.47 28.39 21.20
C LEU A 14 7.72 26.88 21.29
N THR A 15 8.57 26.44 22.23
CA THR A 15 8.85 25.02 22.44
C THR A 15 7.64 24.32 23.06
N CYS A 16 6.98 24.91 24.06
CA CYS A 16 5.73 24.42 24.61
C CYS A 16 4.60 24.40 23.58
N GLN A 17 4.44 25.45 22.77
CA GLN A 17 3.46 25.45 21.68
C GLN A 17 3.76 24.35 20.66
N SER A 18 5.02 24.14 20.29
CA SER A 18 5.42 23.07 19.38
C SER A 18 5.12 21.68 19.98
N ILE A 19 5.40 21.46 21.26
CA ILE A 19 5.09 20.21 21.99
C ILE A 19 3.58 20.01 22.10
N ILE A 20 2.81 21.05 22.45
CA ILE A 20 1.34 21.01 22.55
C ILE A 20 0.70 20.78 21.18
N ILE A 21 1.28 21.32 20.10
CA ILE A 21 0.83 21.08 18.72
C ILE A 21 1.15 19.65 18.29
N LEU A 22 2.33 19.13 18.61
CA LEU A 22 2.72 17.74 18.33
C LEU A 22 1.84 16.72 19.08
N ASP A 23 1.50 16.99 20.35
CA ASP A 23 0.57 16.16 21.14
C ASP A 23 -0.90 16.26 20.67
N LYS A 24 -1.26 17.32 19.94
CA LYS A 24 -2.61 17.54 19.40
C LYS A 24 -2.79 17.09 17.96
N MET A 25 -1.73 16.67 17.26
CA MET A 25 -1.92 16.17 15.90
C MET A 25 -2.68 14.85 15.97
N PRO A 26 -3.83 14.73 15.25
CA PRO A 26 -4.53 13.46 15.20
C PRO A 26 -3.57 12.40 14.69
N LYS A 27 -3.48 11.29 15.42
CA LYS A 27 -2.66 10.14 15.05
C LYS A 27 -3.09 9.71 13.64
N LYS A 28 -2.16 9.71 12.69
CA LYS A 28 -2.39 9.20 11.34
C LYS A 28 -1.88 7.77 11.23
N ILE A 29 -2.62 6.92 10.52
CA ILE A 29 -2.11 5.59 10.15
C ILE A 29 -1.18 5.70 8.96
N LYS A 30 -0.09 4.94 9.00
CA LYS A 30 0.90 4.88 7.93
C LYS A 30 0.50 3.85 6.88
N VAL A 31 0.16 4.32 5.69
CA VAL A 31 -0.38 3.51 4.59
C VAL A 31 0.65 3.33 3.47
N GLY A 32 0.81 2.10 3.01
CA GLY A 32 1.48 1.78 1.75
C GLY A 32 0.50 1.17 0.74
N ILE A 33 0.54 1.59 -0.52
CA ILE A 33 -0.20 0.99 -1.63
C ILE A 33 0.82 0.56 -2.70
N PHE A 34 0.94 -0.75 -2.91
CA PHE A 34 1.94 -1.35 -3.77
C PHE A 34 1.31 -2.06 -4.96
N SER A 35 1.88 -1.82 -6.14
CA SER A 35 1.45 -2.45 -7.40
C SER A 35 2.53 -3.40 -7.91
N PHE A 36 2.11 -4.59 -8.29
CA PHE A 36 2.92 -5.63 -8.95
C PHE A 36 2.43 -5.81 -10.40
N THR A 37 2.45 -7.04 -10.93
CA THR A 37 2.05 -7.32 -12.31
C THR A 37 0.52 -7.26 -12.46
N CYS A 38 -0.01 -6.12 -12.90
CA CYS A 38 -1.43 -5.84 -13.19
C CYS A 38 -1.62 -4.58 -14.05
N ASP A 39 -2.88 -4.14 -14.19
CA ASP A 39 -3.35 -2.94 -14.90
C ASP A 39 -3.48 -1.68 -14.00
N GLU A 40 -3.11 -1.77 -12.70
CA GLU A 40 -3.28 -0.71 -11.68
C GLU A 40 -4.74 -0.26 -11.46
N GLY A 41 -5.72 -1.07 -11.89
CA GLY A 41 -7.14 -0.74 -11.78
C GLY A 41 -7.60 -0.56 -10.34
N CYS A 42 -7.04 -1.30 -9.37
CA CYS A 42 -7.43 -1.15 -7.96
C CYS A 42 -6.91 0.18 -7.37
N SER A 43 -5.70 0.58 -7.73
CA SER A 43 -5.19 1.91 -7.36
C SER A 43 -6.01 3.05 -7.95
N MET A 44 -6.50 2.91 -9.19
CA MET A 44 -7.40 3.89 -9.79
C MET A 44 -8.75 3.93 -9.08
N THR A 45 -9.36 2.79 -8.77
CA THR A 45 -10.58 2.74 -7.96
C THR A 45 -10.39 3.40 -6.59
N PHE A 46 -9.22 3.25 -5.96
CA PHE A 46 -8.93 3.97 -4.71
C PHE A 46 -8.96 5.49 -4.90
N LEU A 47 -8.36 6.01 -5.98
CA LEU A 47 -8.40 7.44 -6.29
C LEU A 47 -9.84 7.93 -6.54
N GLU A 48 -10.68 7.13 -7.20
CA GLU A 48 -12.11 7.45 -7.37
C GLU A 48 -12.87 7.47 -6.04
N ILE A 49 -12.57 6.56 -5.11
CA ILE A 49 -13.14 6.59 -3.76
C ILE A 49 -12.75 7.89 -3.03
N LEU A 50 -11.55 8.43 -3.25
CA LEU A 50 -11.14 9.69 -2.65
C LEU A 50 -12.03 10.87 -3.09
N ASN A 51 -12.65 10.84 -4.28
CA ASN A 51 -13.62 11.87 -4.67
C ASN A 51 -14.80 11.98 -3.67
N LYS A 52 -15.12 10.88 -2.97
CA LYS A 52 -16.18 10.81 -1.95
C LYS A 52 -15.64 10.93 -0.53
N LYS A 53 -14.48 10.31 -0.25
CA LYS A 53 -13.96 10.09 1.11
C LYS A 53 -12.78 10.96 1.51
N PHE A 54 -12.22 11.77 0.60
CA PHE A 54 -11.00 12.54 0.87
C PHE A 54 -11.09 13.40 2.13
N PHE A 55 -12.17 14.19 2.30
CA PHE A 55 -12.30 15.07 3.47
C PHE A 55 -12.42 14.31 4.79
N GLU A 56 -13.00 13.11 4.77
CA GLU A 56 -13.10 12.24 5.95
C GLU A 56 -11.75 11.59 6.30
N TRP A 57 -10.93 11.25 5.31
CA TRP A 57 -9.72 10.44 5.50
C TRP A 57 -8.41 11.23 5.51
N LYS A 58 -8.37 12.44 4.96
CA LYS A 58 -7.13 13.25 4.82
C LYS A 58 -6.39 13.49 6.14
N ASP A 59 -7.12 13.56 7.24
CA ASP A 59 -6.56 13.82 8.58
C ASP A 59 -6.23 12.53 9.34
N CYS A 60 -6.61 11.36 8.80
CA CYS A 60 -6.36 10.05 9.38
C CYS A 60 -5.25 9.28 8.65
N LEU A 61 -4.95 9.62 7.39
CA LEU A 61 -4.02 8.86 6.55
C LEU A 61 -2.68 9.60 6.34
N GLU A 62 -1.58 8.88 6.54
CA GLU A 62 -0.23 9.26 6.11
C GLU A 62 0.26 8.23 5.09
N PHE A 63 0.37 8.61 3.82
CA PHE A 63 0.94 7.70 2.82
C PHE A 63 2.46 7.64 2.96
N LYS A 64 3.01 6.45 3.20
CA LYS A 64 4.46 6.16 3.16
C LYS A 64 4.92 5.66 1.80
N HIS A 65 4.04 4.99 1.09
CA HIS A 65 4.29 4.50 -0.26
C HIS A 65 3.01 4.57 -1.07
N PHE A 66 2.97 5.40 -2.10
CA PHE A 66 1.94 5.31 -3.13
C PHE A 66 2.42 6.05 -4.38
N ARG A 67 2.89 5.29 -5.37
CA ARG A 67 3.56 5.85 -6.55
C ARG A 67 2.72 6.87 -7.31
N LEU A 68 1.39 6.74 -7.29
CA LEU A 68 0.48 7.65 -8.00
C LEU A 68 0.33 9.01 -7.31
N LEU A 69 0.58 9.12 -6.00
CA LEU A 69 0.40 10.39 -5.27
C LEU A 69 1.73 11.02 -4.82
N GLN A 70 2.83 10.26 -4.76
CA GLN A 70 4.11 10.78 -4.30
C GLN A 70 5.32 10.04 -4.89
N SER A 71 6.42 10.78 -5.07
CA SER A 71 7.70 10.22 -5.51
C SER A 71 8.50 9.60 -4.35
N LYS A 72 8.38 10.15 -3.14
CA LYS A 72 9.06 9.60 -1.95
C LYS A 72 8.34 8.33 -1.51
N SER A 73 9.12 7.29 -1.23
CA SER A 73 8.60 5.95 -0.94
C SER A 73 9.38 5.31 0.19
N GLU A 74 8.67 4.80 1.20
CA GLU A 74 9.22 4.10 2.34
C GLU A 74 8.40 2.83 2.63
N ILE A 75 9.08 1.68 2.68
CA ILE A 75 8.43 0.38 2.98
C ILE A 75 8.35 0.15 4.50
N LYS A 76 9.12 0.88 5.31
CA LYS A 76 9.26 0.63 6.75
C LYS A 76 8.12 1.25 7.58
N GLY A 77 7.71 0.52 8.61
CA GLY A 77 6.82 1.04 9.66
C GLY A 77 5.39 1.33 9.18
N LEU A 78 4.85 0.47 8.34
CA LEU A 78 3.48 0.58 7.83
C LEU A 78 2.49 0.02 8.85
N ASP A 79 1.43 0.78 9.13
CA ASP A 79 0.28 0.24 9.86
C ASP A 79 -0.54 -0.66 8.93
N ILE A 80 -0.69 -0.25 7.66
CA ILE A 80 -1.37 -1.03 6.63
C ILE A 80 -0.64 -0.94 5.29
N ALA A 81 -0.49 -2.09 4.65
CA ALA A 81 -0.01 -2.24 3.28
C ALA A 81 -1.12 -2.86 2.42
N PHE A 82 -1.61 -2.10 1.46
CA PHE A 82 -2.47 -2.58 0.40
C PHE A 82 -1.62 -3.05 -0.78
N VAL A 83 -1.92 -4.22 -1.32
CA VAL A 83 -1.18 -4.81 -2.44
C VAL A 83 -2.14 -5.20 -3.55
N GLU A 84 -1.90 -4.68 -4.74
CA GLU A 84 -2.51 -5.15 -5.99
C GLU A 84 -1.48 -5.85 -6.88
N GLY A 85 -1.97 -6.67 -7.81
CA GLY A 85 -1.14 -7.34 -8.81
C GLY A 85 -0.62 -8.72 -8.42
N ALA A 86 -0.32 -9.52 -9.43
CA ALA A 86 0.26 -10.84 -9.29
C ALA A 86 1.80 -10.74 -9.25
N VAL A 87 2.46 -11.80 -8.80
CA VAL A 87 3.93 -11.86 -8.71
C VAL A 87 4.49 -12.67 -9.87
N SER A 88 5.13 -11.98 -10.81
CA SER A 88 5.66 -12.54 -12.05
C SER A 88 7.19 -12.59 -12.10
N THR A 89 7.92 -11.82 -11.29
CA THR A 89 9.40 -11.83 -11.26
C THR A 89 9.97 -12.30 -9.91
N PHE A 90 11.26 -12.64 -9.89
CA PHE A 90 11.97 -12.97 -8.65
C PHE A 90 12.10 -11.76 -7.72
N GLU A 91 12.33 -10.57 -8.27
CA GLU A 91 12.40 -9.32 -7.50
C GLU A 91 11.07 -9.01 -6.82
N GLU A 92 9.96 -9.19 -7.53
CA GLU A 92 8.63 -8.99 -6.96
C GLU A 92 8.35 -9.98 -5.80
N ALA A 93 8.81 -11.23 -5.93
CA ALA A 93 8.67 -12.25 -4.88
C ALA A 93 9.44 -11.90 -3.60
N GLU A 94 10.62 -11.29 -3.72
CA GLU A 94 11.37 -10.79 -2.55
C GLU A 94 10.74 -9.52 -1.98
N LYS A 95 10.29 -8.61 -2.85
CA LYS A 95 9.65 -7.35 -2.45
C LYS A 95 8.38 -7.58 -1.65
N ILE A 96 7.54 -8.54 -2.03
CA ILE A 96 6.29 -8.82 -1.28
C ILE A 96 6.55 -9.39 0.12
N LYS A 97 7.60 -10.20 0.29
CA LYS A 97 8.05 -10.67 1.62
C LYS A 97 8.50 -9.49 2.47
N LEU A 98 9.30 -8.59 1.90
CA LEU A 98 9.76 -7.39 2.59
C LEU A 98 8.60 -6.47 3.00
N ILE A 99 7.60 -6.28 2.13
CA ILE A 99 6.39 -5.51 2.46
C ILE A 99 5.64 -6.17 3.63
N ARG A 100 5.45 -7.49 3.60
CA ARG A 100 4.80 -8.23 4.68
C ARG A 100 5.52 -8.07 6.02
N GLU A 101 6.86 -8.13 6.03
CA GLU A 101 7.67 -7.94 7.23
C GLU A 101 7.54 -6.53 7.84
N ASN A 102 7.31 -5.52 7.00
CA ASN A 102 7.26 -4.12 7.43
C ASN A 102 5.85 -3.57 7.64
N ALA A 103 4.82 -4.39 7.43
CA ALA A 103 3.42 -4.02 7.59
C ALA A 103 2.76 -4.76 8.74
N LYS A 104 2.10 -4.02 9.64
CA LYS A 104 1.26 -4.64 10.68
C LYS A 104 0.07 -5.37 10.06
N LYS A 105 -0.53 -4.78 9.02
CA LYS A 105 -1.61 -5.39 8.23
C LYS A 105 -1.27 -5.42 6.74
N LEU A 106 -1.43 -6.57 6.10
CA LEU A 106 -1.32 -6.73 4.65
C LEU A 106 -2.70 -7.05 4.08
N VAL A 107 -3.20 -6.20 3.19
CA VAL A 107 -4.50 -6.36 2.55
C VAL A 107 -4.30 -6.56 1.05
N LEU A 108 -4.89 -7.62 0.51
CA LEU A 108 -4.82 -7.88 -0.93
C LEU A 108 -6.01 -7.26 -1.65
N MET A 109 -5.74 -6.54 -2.72
CA MET A 109 -6.73 -5.85 -3.54
C MET A 109 -6.79 -6.48 -4.93
N GLY A 110 -7.99 -6.89 -5.29
CA GLY A 110 -8.31 -7.38 -6.62
C GLY A 110 -7.86 -8.82 -6.89
N SER A 111 -8.39 -9.40 -7.97
CA SER A 111 -8.15 -10.78 -8.37
C SER A 111 -6.67 -11.08 -8.60
N CYS A 112 -5.91 -10.15 -9.19
CA CYS A 112 -4.50 -10.34 -9.47
C CYS A 112 -3.71 -10.69 -8.19
N ALA A 113 -3.93 -9.95 -7.10
CA ALA A 113 -3.25 -10.23 -5.84
C ALA A 113 -3.80 -11.48 -5.14
N ILE A 114 -5.12 -11.69 -5.22
CA ILE A 114 -5.82 -12.75 -4.46
C ILE A 114 -5.62 -14.14 -5.09
N ASN A 115 -5.76 -14.25 -6.42
CA ASN A 115 -5.74 -15.53 -7.15
C ASN A 115 -4.84 -15.52 -8.41
N GLY A 116 -4.17 -14.41 -8.71
CA GLY A 116 -3.22 -14.31 -9.82
C GLY A 116 -3.86 -13.92 -11.16
N CYS A 117 -5.18 -14.02 -11.31
CA CYS A 117 -5.86 -13.74 -12.58
C CYS A 117 -6.11 -12.24 -12.80
N PRO A 118 -6.05 -11.74 -14.06
CA PRO A 118 -5.74 -12.49 -15.28
C PRO A 118 -4.23 -12.60 -15.59
N SER A 119 -3.36 -11.97 -14.80
CA SER A 119 -1.91 -11.94 -15.06
C SER A 119 -1.24 -13.32 -15.11
N ASN A 120 -1.85 -14.34 -14.48
CA ASN A 120 -1.35 -15.70 -14.42
C ASN A 120 -1.76 -16.60 -15.60
N LEU A 121 -2.46 -16.07 -16.62
CA LEU A 121 -2.97 -16.90 -17.73
C LEU A 121 -1.88 -17.70 -18.45
N ARG A 122 -0.64 -17.18 -18.52
CA ARG A 122 0.49 -17.90 -19.12
C ARG A 122 0.89 -19.18 -18.38
N ASN A 123 0.44 -19.38 -17.13
CA ASN A 123 0.65 -20.62 -16.40
C ASN A 123 -0.12 -21.81 -17.01
N PHE A 124 -1.11 -21.54 -17.87
CA PHE A 124 -1.97 -22.54 -18.49
C PHE A 124 -1.67 -22.73 -19.98
N PHE A 125 -0.56 -22.17 -20.46
CA PHE A 125 -0.13 -22.34 -21.84
C PHE A 125 0.33 -23.79 -22.09
N ASP A 126 0.13 -24.26 -23.32
CA ASP A 126 0.72 -25.51 -23.78
C ASP A 126 2.24 -25.36 -23.99
N GLU A 127 2.91 -26.47 -24.31
CA GLU A 127 4.36 -26.48 -24.51
C GLU A 127 4.80 -25.58 -25.67
N GLU A 128 3.98 -25.48 -26.73
CA GLU A 128 4.28 -24.66 -27.90
C GLU A 128 4.33 -23.17 -27.52
N ARG A 129 3.26 -22.65 -26.91
CA ARG A 129 3.19 -21.25 -26.45
C ARG A 129 4.21 -20.97 -25.35
N THR A 130 4.46 -21.93 -24.47
CA THR A 130 5.47 -21.78 -23.42
C THR A 130 6.87 -21.61 -24.03
N ARG A 131 7.22 -22.37 -25.07
CA ARG A 131 8.48 -22.19 -25.82
C ARG A 131 8.52 -20.86 -26.56
N GLU A 132 7.40 -20.44 -27.15
CA GLU A 132 7.29 -19.17 -27.87
C GLU A 132 7.62 -17.96 -26.97
N ILE A 133 7.07 -17.93 -25.75
CA ILE A 133 7.28 -16.80 -24.82
C ILE A 133 8.58 -16.90 -24.02
N LYS A 134 9.24 -18.06 -23.99
CA LYS A 134 10.43 -18.31 -23.15
C LYS A 134 11.53 -17.25 -23.27
N PRO A 135 11.90 -16.76 -24.47
CA PRO A 135 12.90 -15.70 -24.59
C PRO A 135 12.52 -14.40 -23.88
N ILE A 136 11.22 -14.07 -23.84
CA ILE A 136 10.70 -12.88 -23.15
C ILE A 136 10.74 -13.09 -21.64
N VAL A 137 10.28 -14.26 -21.18
CA VAL A 137 10.29 -14.62 -19.74
C VAL A 137 11.71 -14.53 -19.18
N GLU A 138 12.69 -15.11 -19.87
CA GLU A 138 14.10 -15.10 -19.45
C GLU A 138 14.71 -13.69 -19.50
N LYS A 139 14.46 -12.94 -20.59
CA LYS A 139 15.02 -11.60 -20.78
C LYS A 139 14.64 -10.62 -19.68
N PHE A 140 13.40 -10.71 -19.17
CA PHE A 140 12.89 -9.79 -18.16
C PHE A 140 12.92 -10.37 -16.73
N GLY A 141 13.59 -11.52 -16.53
CA GLY A 141 13.74 -12.11 -15.20
C GLY A 141 12.41 -12.57 -14.57
N HIS A 142 11.45 -12.93 -15.41
CA HIS A 142 10.19 -13.51 -14.93
C HIS A 142 10.43 -14.92 -14.40
N ARG A 143 9.68 -15.26 -13.36
CA ARG A 143 9.57 -16.63 -12.85
C ARG A 143 8.87 -17.50 -13.88
N GLU A 144 9.03 -18.81 -13.80
CA GLU A 144 8.27 -19.73 -14.65
C GLU A 144 6.75 -19.61 -14.38
N LYS A 145 6.35 -19.59 -13.11
CA LYS A 145 4.97 -19.40 -12.67
C LYS A 145 4.71 -17.96 -12.20
N VAL A 146 3.63 -17.36 -12.68
CA VAL A 146 3.03 -16.15 -12.07
C VAL A 146 2.18 -16.60 -10.88
N SER A 147 2.52 -16.14 -9.67
CA SER A 147 1.81 -16.53 -8.44
C SER A 147 0.86 -15.43 -7.98
N ALA A 148 -0.24 -15.81 -7.34
CA ALA A 148 -0.97 -14.89 -6.48
C ALA A 148 -0.08 -14.45 -5.30
N VAL A 149 -0.33 -13.27 -4.73
CA VAL A 149 0.37 -12.81 -3.53
C VAL A 149 0.07 -13.74 -2.34
N SER A 150 -1.17 -14.24 -2.26
CA SER A 150 -1.65 -15.18 -1.26
C SER A 150 -0.88 -16.52 -1.22
N GLU A 151 -0.20 -16.89 -2.31
CA GLU A 151 0.68 -18.07 -2.36
C GLU A 151 2.04 -17.83 -1.69
N LEU A 152 2.46 -16.58 -1.54
CA LEU A 152 3.81 -16.21 -1.10
C LEU A 152 3.83 -15.67 0.33
N VAL A 153 2.80 -14.94 0.73
CA VAL A 153 2.70 -14.33 2.07
C VAL A 153 1.26 -14.37 2.60
N ARG A 154 1.12 -14.38 3.92
CA ARG A 154 -0.19 -14.32 4.58
C ARG A 154 -0.78 -12.91 4.50
N ALA A 155 -2.02 -12.83 4.03
CA ALA A 155 -2.85 -11.63 4.09
C ALA A 155 -3.67 -11.59 5.41
N ASP A 156 -3.99 -10.39 5.86
CA ASP A 156 -4.87 -10.11 6.99
C ASP A 156 -6.33 -9.84 6.56
N ASP A 157 -6.52 -9.32 5.34
CA ASP A 157 -7.83 -9.08 4.75
C ASP A 157 -7.76 -9.11 3.21
N LEU A 158 -8.92 -9.22 2.56
CA LEU A 158 -9.05 -9.34 1.11
C LEU A 158 -10.14 -8.41 0.60
N ILE A 159 -9.87 -7.73 -0.51
CA ILE A 159 -10.82 -6.86 -1.21
C ILE A 159 -11.03 -7.43 -2.63
N PRO A 160 -12.03 -8.30 -2.83
CA PRO A 160 -12.26 -8.97 -4.11
C PRO A 160 -12.78 -8.02 -5.20
N GLY A 161 -12.53 -8.39 -6.46
CA GLY A 161 -12.97 -7.66 -7.67
C GLY A 161 -11.87 -7.60 -8.74
N CYS A 162 -12.19 -7.15 -9.95
CA CYS A 162 -11.20 -6.79 -10.98
C CYS A 162 -11.74 -5.61 -11.83
N PRO A 163 -11.59 -4.34 -11.38
CA PRO A 163 -10.88 -3.91 -10.17
C PRO A 163 -11.67 -4.17 -8.88
N MET A 164 -11.04 -3.91 -7.73
CA MET A 164 -11.62 -4.14 -6.40
C MET A 164 -13.00 -3.49 -6.21
N GLN A 165 -13.85 -4.09 -5.37
CA GLN A 165 -15.15 -3.52 -5.00
C GLN A 165 -15.00 -2.29 -4.09
N GLU A 166 -15.59 -1.16 -4.48
CA GLU A 166 -15.48 0.12 -3.75
C GLU A 166 -15.99 0.02 -2.32
N GLU A 167 -17.21 -0.51 -2.14
CA GLU A 167 -17.87 -0.60 -0.84
C GLU A 167 -17.04 -1.47 0.12
N LYS A 168 -16.45 -2.54 -0.40
CA LYS A 168 -15.60 -3.43 0.40
C LYS A 168 -14.29 -2.76 0.79
N PHE A 169 -13.68 -1.98 -0.11
CA PHE A 169 -12.50 -1.19 0.24
C PHE A 169 -12.81 -0.20 1.35
N ILE A 170 -13.93 0.53 1.25
CA ILE A 170 -14.36 1.49 2.28
C ILE A 170 -14.59 0.77 3.62
N GLU A 171 -15.28 -0.37 3.61
CA GLU A 171 -15.50 -1.19 4.81
C GLU A 171 -14.18 -1.58 5.49
N VAL A 172 -13.21 -2.09 4.71
CA VAL A 172 -11.90 -2.52 5.22
C VAL A 172 -11.08 -1.33 5.72
N MET A 173 -11.08 -0.21 5.00
CA MET A 173 -10.39 1.01 5.45
C MET A 173 -10.98 1.52 6.77
N GLU A 174 -12.30 1.65 6.86
CA GLU A 174 -13.00 2.09 8.07
C GLU A 174 -12.77 1.15 9.27
N LYS A 175 -12.72 -0.17 9.03
CA LYS A 175 -12.34 -1.17 10.03
C LYS A 175 -10.95 -0.88 10.60
N TYR A 176 -9.95 -0.64 9.75
CA TYR A 176 -8.59 -0.39 10.20
C TYR A 176 -8.39 0.99 10.82
N LEU A 177 -9.10 2.02 10.35
CA LEU A 177 -9.10 3.32 11.01
C LEU A 177 -9.54 3.20 12.49
N LYS A 178 -10.58 2.39 12.76
CA LYS A 178 -11.03 2.08 14.12
C LYS A 178 -10.03 1.23 14.89
N GLU A 179 -9.51 0.16 14.29
CA GLU A 179 -8.54 -0.74 14.92
C GLU A 179 -7.27 0.01 15.40
N PHE A 180 -6.81 1.00 14.63
CA PHE A 180 -5.63 1.80 14.98
C PHE A 180 -5.93 3.04 15.86
N GLY A 181 -7.21 3.28 16.17
CA GLY A 181 -7.68 4.35 17.06
C GLY A 181 -7.53 5.74 16.47
N VAL A 182 -7.75 5.89 15.16
CA VAL A 182 -7.69 7.19 14.46
C VAL A 182 -9.07 7.73 14.08
N LYS A 183 -10.11 6.91 14.27
CA LYS A 183 -11.54 7.23 14.15
C LYS A 183 -12.32 6.34 15.13
#